data_AF-A0A815XFZ3-F1
#
_entry.id   AF-A0A815XFZ3-F1
#
_cell.length_a   1.000
_cell.length_b   1.000
_cell.length_c   1.000
_cell.angle_alpha   90.00
_cell.angle_beta   90.00
_cell.angle_gamma   90.00
#
_symmetry.space_group_name_H-M   'P 1'
#
loop_
_entity.id
_entity.type
_entity.pdbx_description
1 polymer ?
#
loop_
_entity_poly.entity_id
_entity_poly.type
_entity_poly.pdbx_seq_one_letter_code
_entity_poly.pdbx_strand_id
1 'polypeptide(L)'
;MLLGDECTRGCRFCSVKTSRKPAAPDPNEPQNTANAICSWDIDYIVLTSVDRDDLSDQGSSHIAQTISLIKQQKPNLIVECLTPDFRGDKKCIETIVKSNLDVYAHNMETVRELQSHVRDHRANFEQSLSVLIHAKETNPNLITKTSLMLGLGETNEQIRDTMSQ
;
A
#
# COMPACT_ATOMS: atom_id res chain seq x y z
N MET A 1 -10.36 0.03 3.77
CA MET A 1 -9.50 1.20 3.58
C MET A 1 -9.20 1.76 4.96
N LEU A 2 -7.94 1.97 5.27
CA LEU A 2 -7.45 2.46 6.56
C LEU A 2 -7.06 3.94 6.45
N LEU A 3 -6.94 4.62 7.61
CA LEU A 3 -6.47 5.99 7.74
C LEU A 3 -7.41 7.06 7.16
N GLY A 4 -8.69 6.72 7.02
CA GLY A 4 -9.75 7.60 6.54
C GLY A 4 -10.06 7.48 5.03
N ASP A 5 -10.81 8.45 4.52
CA ASP A 5 -11.30 8.54 3.13
C ASP A 5 -10.76 9.77 2.37
N GLU A 6 -9.84 10.51 2.98
CA GLU A 6 -9.16 11.66 2.39
C GLU A 6 -7.64 11.43 2.32
N CYS A 7 -7.06 11.67 1.14
CA CYS A 7 -5.66 11.39 0.84
C CYS A 7 -4.83 12.67 0.75
N THR A 8 -3.58 12.66 1.25
CA THR A 8 -2.66 13.79 1.09
C THR A 8 -2.12 13.96 -0.33
N ARG A 9 -2.43 13.00 -1.21
CA ARG A 9 -1.99 12.95 -2.61
C ARG A 9 -3.16 13.02 -3.59
N GLY A 10 -2.86 13.49 -4.79
CA GLY A 10 -3.82 13.73 -5.88
C GLY A 10 -3.43 12.99 -7.16
N CYS A 11 -3.42 11.65 -7.12
CA CYS A 11 -3.27 10.84 -8.32
C CYS A 11 -4.47 11.06 -9.26
N ARG A 12 -4.23 11.30 -10.55
CA ARG A 12 -5.27 11.73 -11.51
C ARG A 12 -6.29 10.65 -11.85
N PHE A 13 -5.93 9.39 -11.65
CA PHE A 13 -6.83 8.25 -11.85
C PHE A 13 -7.67 7.92 -10.61
N CYS A 14 -7.29 8.44 -9.43
CA CYS A 14 -7.85 8.00 -8.16
C CYS A 14 -9.12 8.77 -7.81
N SER A 15 -10.16 8.05 -7.37
CA SER A 15 -11.44 8.62 -6.96
C SER A 15 -11.50 9.04 -5.47
N VAL A 16 -10.45 8.76 -4.70
CA VAL A 16 -10.34 9.17 -3.29
C VAL A 16 -10.19 10.69 -3.22
N LYS A 17 -10.90 11.33 -2.27
CA LYS A 17 -10.84 12.78 -2.09
C LYS A 17 -9.44 13.22 -1.67
N THR A 18 -8.92 14.26 -2.30
CA THR A 18 -7.64 14.85 -1.88
C THR A 18 -7.86 15.91 -0.82
N SER A 19 -7.14 15.81 0.30
CA SER A 19 -7.12 16.78 1.39
C SER A 19 -5.68 17.01 1.84
N ARG A 20 -5.26 18.28 1.94
CA ARG A 20 -3.92 18.61 2.48
C ARG A 20 -3.82 18.41 3.98
N LYS A 21 -4.97 18.37 4.67
CA LYS A 21 -5.09 18.25 6.13
C LYS A 21 -6.26 17.33 6.44
N PRO A 22 -6.14 16.02 6.13
CA PRO A 22 -7.17 15.06 6.47
C PRO A 22 -7.36 15.03 7.99
N ALA A 23 -8.50 14.51 8.44
CA ALA A 23 -8.73 14.30 9.87
C ALA A 23 -7.65 13.38 10.49
N ALA A 24 -7.46 13.52 11.80
CA ALA A 24 -6.61 12.59 12.53
C ALA A 24 -7.17 11.16 12.40
N PRO A 25 -6.32 10.13 12.21
CA PRO A 25 -6.79 8.75 12.21
C PRO A 25 -7.49 8.41 13.52
N ASP A 26 -8.54 7.58 13.47
CA ASP A 26 -9.15 7.04 14.69
C ASP A 26 -8.16 6.08 15.36
N PRO A 27 -7.69 6.34 16.60
CA PRO A 27 -6.76 5.44 17.28
C PRO A 27 -7.31 4.03 17.53
N ASN A 28 -8.65 3.85 17.48
CA ASN A 28 -9.29 2.54 17.62
C ASN A 28 -9.53 1.84 16.28
N GLU A 29 -9.27 2.48 15.14
CA GLU A 29 -9.45 1.88 13.80
C GLU A 29 -8.74 0.51 13.67
N PRO A 30 -7.50 0.28 14.18
CA PRO A 30 -6.85 -1.02 14.06
C PRO A 30 -7.63 -2.14 14.77
N GLN A 31 -8.09 -1.87 16.00
CA GLN A 31 -8.81 -2.84 16.80
C GLN A 31 -10.21 -3.10 16.25
N ASN A 32 -10.93 -2.03 15.90
CA ASN A 32 -12.28 -2.12 15.34
C ASN A 32 -12.28 -2.86 14.00
N THR A 33 -11.31 -2.56 13.14
CA THR A 33 -11.14 -3.22 11.84
C THR A 33 -10.79 -4.70 12.01
N ALA A 34 -9.85 -5.02 12.91
CA ALA A 34 -9.48 -6.41 13.18
C ALA A 34 -10.67 -7.23 13.70
N ASN A 35 -11.44 -6.67 14.64
CA ASN A 35 -12.63 -7.32 15.19
C ASN A 35 -13.70 -7.56 14.12
N ALA A 36 -13.95 -6.55 13.26
CA ALA A 36 -14.91 -6.68 12.16
C ALA A 36 -14.49 -7.79 11.19
N ILE A 37 -13.24 -7.77 10.71
CA ILE A 37 -12.71 -8.78 9.79
C ILE A 37 -12.75 -10.18 10.41
N CYS A 38 -12.39 -10.31 11.70
CA CYS A 38 -12.41 -11.61 12.38
C CYS A 38 -13.82 -12.13 12.65
N SER A 39 -14.85 -11.28 12.61
CA SER A 39 -16.25 -11.74 12.68
C SER A 39 -16.75 -12.34 11.36
N TRP A 40 -16.07 -12.10 10.24
CA TRP A 40 -16.48 -12.57 8.92
C TRP A 40 -15.93 -13.97 8.63
N ASP A 41 -16.68 -14.76 7.87
CA ASP A 41 -16.28 -16.09 7.41
C ASP A 41 -15.56 -15.98 6.06
N ILE A 42 -14.31 -15.50 6.10
CA ILE A 42 -13.45 -15.30 4.93
C ILE A 42 -12.05 -15.85 5.17
N ASP A 43 -11.42 -16.30 4.09
CA ASP A 43 -10.06 -16.84 4.10
C ASP A 43 -9.00 -15.85 3.60
N TYR A 44 -9.43 -14.74 2.98
CA TYR A 44 -8.54 -13.76 2.37
C TYR A 44 -9.09 -12.34 2.52
N ILE A 45 -8.23 -11.39 2.92
CA ILE A 45 -8.57 -9.97 3.00
C ILE A 45 -7.46 -9.11 2.40
N VAL A 46 -7.85 -8.05 1.68
CA VAL A 46 -6.95 -6.99 1.22
C VAL A 46 -7.17 -5.76 2.08
N LEU A 47 -6.09 -5.26 2.69
CA LEU A 47 -6.04 -3.96 3.33
C LEU A 47 -5.34 -2.96 2.41
N THR A 48 -5.79 -1.71 2.46
CA THR A 48 -5.11 -0.60 1.80
C THR A 48 -5.39 0.67 2.59
N SER A 49 -4.61 1.73 2.35
CA SER A 49 -4.78 3.02 2.98
C SER A 49 -4.65 4.15 1.97
N VAL A 50 -5.14 5.32 2.37
CA VAL A 50 -4.75 6.58 1.73
C VAL A 50 -3.29 6.93 2.05
N ASP A 51 -2.68 7.82 1.27
CA ASP A 51 -1.40 8.44 1.64
C ASP A 51 -1.62 9.42 2.79
N ARG A 52 -0.76 9.34 3.81
CA ARG A 52 -0.75 10.18 5.01
C ARG A 52 0.60 10.86 5.19
N ASP A 53 0.98 11.68 4.20
CA ASP A 53 2.25 12.44 4.26
C ASP A 53 2.29 13.44 5.43
N ASP A 54 1.15 13.70 6.08
CA ASP A 54 1.01 14.52 7.28
C ASP A 54 1.47 13.82 8.57
N LEU A 55 1.57 12.49 8.58
CA LEU A 55 2.03 11.69 9.71
C LEU A 55 3.55 11.43 9.63
N SER A 56 4.22 11.42 10.79
CA SER A 56 5.68 11.22 10.86
C SER A 56 6.14 9.86 10.33
N ASP A 57 5.33 8.82 10.53
CA ASP A 57 5.58 7.45 10.06
C ASP A 57 4.72 7.09 8.83
N GLN A 58 4.06 8.09 8.25
CA GLN A 58 3.20 7.98 7.07
C GLN A 58 2.06 6.94 7.23
N GLY A 59 1.67 6.65 8.49
CA GLY A 59 0.62 5.69 8.81
C GLY A 59 1.07 4.22 8.88
N SER A 60 2.36 3.95 8.68
CA SER A 60 2.89 2.58 8.63
C SER A 60 2.63 1.79 9.92
N SER A 61 2.79 2.40 11.10
CA SER A 61 2.52 1.72 12.38
C SER A 61 1.05 1.33 12.54
N HIS A 62 0.15 2.19 12.07
CA HIS A 62 -1.30 1.97 12.15
C HIS A 62 -1.72 0.76 11.29
N ILE A 63 -1.20 0.70 10.07
CA ILE A 63 -1.44 -0.43 9.15
C ILE A 63 -0.87 -1.72 9.75
N ALA A 64 0.38 -1.70 10.21
CA ALA A 64 1.03 -2.86 10.81
C ALA A 64 0.30 -3.36 12.06
N GLN A 65 -0.19 -2.45 12.91
CA GLN A 65 -0.98 -2.80 14.09
C GLN A 65 -2.28 -3.50 13.69
N THR A 66 -2.97 -2.99 12.67
CA THR A 66 -4.20 -3.61 12.15
C THR A 66 -3.94 -5.04 11.69
N ILE A 67 -2.89 -5.26 10.89
CA ILE A 67 -2.52 -6.59 10.41
C ILE A 67 -2.16 -7.52 11.58
N SER A 68 -1.34 -7.04 12.51
CA SER A 68 -0.90 -7.84 13.67
C SER A 68 -2.08 -8.30 14.52
N LEU A 69 -3.07 -7.42 14.76
CA LEU A 69 -4.29 -7.75 15.50
C LEU A 69 -5.15 -8.79 14.75
N ILE A 70 -5.24 -8.69 13.42
CA ILE A 70 -5.92 -9.70 12.60
C ILE A 70 -5.22 -11.05 12.74
N LYS A 71 -3.89 -11.10 12.54
CA LYS A 71 -3.13 -12.36 12.61
C LYS A 71 -3.11 -12.96 14.00
N GLN A 72 -3.23 -12.16 15.06
CA GLN A 72 -3.39 -12.66 16.44
C GLN A 72 -4.72 -13.38 16.64
N GLN A 73 -5.81 -12.86 16.08
CA GLN A 73 -7.16 -13.43 16.23
C GLN A 73 -7.45 -14.56 15.23
N LYS A 74 -6.95 -14.43 13.99
CA LYS A 74 -7.08 -15.42 12.91
C LYS A 74 -5.73 -15.65 12.22
N PRO A 75 -4.85 -16.50 12.78
CA PRO A 75 -3.52 -16.76 12.21
C PRO A 75 -3.53 -17.29 10.78
N ASN A 76 -4.59 -18.04 10.41
CA ASN A 76 -4.73 -18.68 9.10
C ASN A 76 -5.37 -17.77 8.04
N LEU A 77 -5.95 -16.63 8.42
CA LEU A 77 -6.49 -15.65 7.46
C LEU A 77 -5.33 -15.06 6.67
N ILE A 78 -5.43 -15.12 5.34
CA ILE A 78 -4.44 -14.54 4.44
C ILE A 78 -4.68 -13.03 4.36
N VAL A 79 -3.66 -12.24 4.68
CA VAL A 79 -3.72 -10.78 4.67
C VAL A 79 -2.78 -10.24 3.60
N GLU A 80 -3.36 -9.65 2.56
CA GLU A 80 -2.63 -8.80 1.60
C GLU A 80 -2.73 -7.34 2.04
N CYS A 81 -1.62 -6.62 1.99
CA CYS A 81 -1.61 -5.18 2.23
C CYS A 81 -1.11 -4.44 0.98
N LEU A 82 -2.00 -3.69 0.34
CA LEU A 82 -1.66 -2.72 -0.71
C LEU A 82 -1.24 -1.41 -0.06
N THR A 83 0.07 -1.18 0.02
CA THR A 83 0.66 -0.05 0.74
C THR A 83 0.84 1.19 -0.16
N PRO A 84 0.82 2.39 0.45
CA PRO A 84 1.51 3.56 -0.07
C PRO A 84 3.00 3.27 -0.37
N ASP A 85 3.66 4.24 -1.02
CA ASP A 85 5.12 4.16 -1.22
C ASP A 85 5.94 4.63 -0.01
N PHE A 86 5.29 5.25 0.99
CA PHE A 86 5.93 5.86 2.16
C PHE A 86 7.10 6.80 1.80
N ARG A 87 7.06 7.45 0.62
CA ARG A 87 8.17 8.25 0.06
C ARG A 87 9.51 7.49 0.05
N GLY A 88 9.47 6.17 -0.07
CA GLY A 88 10.64 5.30 -0.03
C GLY A 88 11.26 5.11 1.36
N ASP A 89 10.56 5.47 2.45
CA ASP A 89 11.08 5.27 3.81
C ASP A 89 11.14 3.78 4.17
N LYS A 90 12.36 3.26 4.19
CA LYS A 90 12.69 1.87 4.54
C LYS A 90 12.14 1.44 5.90
N LYS A 91 12.09 2.33 6.90
CA LYS A 91 11.55 1.99 8.22
C LYS A 91 10.04 1.75 8.17
N CYS A 92 9.33 2.53 7.36
CA CYS A 92 7.89 2.34 7.15
C CYS A 92 7.63 0.99 6.46
N ILE A 93 8.40 0.68 5.41
CA ILE A 93 8.31 -0.60 4.68
C ILE A 93 8.58 -1.79 5.62
N GLU A 94 9.68 -1.73 6.39
CA GLU A 94 10.03 -2.78 7.35
C GLU A 94 8.97 -2.98 8.43
N THR A 95 8.34 -1.90 8.88
CA THR A 95 7.25 -1.95 9.86
C THR A 95 6.09 -2.79 9.35
N ILE A 96 5.72 -2.62 8.08
CA ILE A 96 4.69 -3.44 7.45
C ILE A 96 5.18 -4.88 7.26
N VAL A 97 6.37 -5.10 6.71
CA VAL A 97 6.92 -6.46 6.50
C VAL A 97 6.94 -7.29 7.79
N LYS A 98 7.24 -6.65 8.93
CA LYS A 98 7.30 -7.29 10.25
C LYS A 98 5.93 -7.52 10.89
N SER A 99 4.83 -7.10 10.26
CA SER A 99 3.46 -7.27 10.79
C SER A 99 2.87 -8.66 10.56
N ASN A 100 3.64 -9.59 9.97
CA ASN A 100 3.21 -10.96 9.65
C ASN A 100 2.09 -11.05 8.58
N LEU A 101 2.04 -10.07 7.67
CA LEU A 101 1.20 -10.16 6.46
C LEU A 101 1.71 -11.27 5.52
N ASP A 102 0.82 -11.72 4.63
CA ASP A 102 1.10 -12.81 3.70
C ASP A 102 1.52 -12.29 2.31
N VAL A 103 0.96 -11.15 1.88
CA VAL A 103 1.29 -10.51 0.60
C VAL A 103 1.53 -9.01 0.80
N TYR A 104 2.70 -8.53 0.40
CA TYR A 104 3.04 -7.11 0.33
C TYR A 104 2.78 -6.60 -1.09
N ALA A 105 1.77 -5.77 -1.28
CA ALA A 105 1.44 -5.18 -2.57
C ALA A 105 1.82 -3.69 -2.60
N HIS A 106 2.43 -3.25 -3.70
CA HIS A 106 2.59 -1.84 -4.03
C HIS A 106 2.50 -1.67 -5.55
N ASN A 107 1.58 -0.82 -6.00
CA ASN A 107 1.31 -0.68 -7.42
C ASN A 107 2.25 0.32 -8.09
N MET A 108 2.83 -0.10 -9.23
CA MET A 108 3.49 0.80 -10.18
C MET A 108 2.48 1.68 -10.91
N GLU A 109 1.25 1.19 -11.07
CA GLU A 109 0.08 1.80 -11.73
C GLU A 109 0.22 1.99 -13.24
N THR A 110 1.37 2.43 -13.73
CA THR A 110 1.63 2.68 -15.15
C THR A 110 3.12 2.54 -15.47
N VAL A 111 3.46 2.60 -16.76
CA VAL A 111 4.84 2.58 -17.25
C VAL A 111 5.62 3.83 -16.80
N ARG A 112 6.95 3.72 -16.80
CA ARG A 112 7.91 4.74 -16.32
C ARG A 112 7.64 6.15 -16.88
N GLU A 113 7.31 6.24 -18.16
CA GLU A 113 7.12 7.49 -18.90
C GLU A 113 5.84 8.23 -18.54
N LEU A 114 4.84 7.51 -18.01
CA LEU A 114 3.51 8.07 -17.71
C LEU A 114 3.32 8.38 -16.22
N GLN A 115 4.30 8.07 -15.37
CA GLN A 115 4.20 8.23 -13.92
C GLN A 115 3.71 9.63 -13.50
N SER A 116 4.37 10.70 -13.97
CA SER A 116 4.03 12.08 -13.62
C SER A 116 2.72 12.59 -14.24
N HIS A 117 2.24 11.93 -15.29
CA HIS A 117 0.98 12.25 -15.95
C HIS A 117 -0.21 11.62 -15.23
N VAL A 118 0.00 10.47 -14.59
CA VAL A 118 -1.06 9.62 -14.02
C VAL A 118 -1.10 9.73 -12.49
N ARG A 119 0.06 9.70 -11.84
CA ARG A 119 0.20 9.66 -10.37
C ARG A 119 0.53 11.05 -9.82
N ASP A 120 0.39 11.21 -8.51
CA ASP A 120 0.86 12.40 -7.81
C ASP A 120 2.37 12.59 -8.03
N HIS A 121 2.84 13.84 -8.11
CA HIS A 121 4.25 14.15 -8.40
C HIS A 121 5.24 13.63 -7.35
N ARG A 122 4.77 13.23 -6.16
CA ARG A 122 5.57 12.58 -5.11
C ARG A 122 5.80 11.09 -5.35
N ALA A 123 5.04 10.47 -6.24
CA ALA A 123 5.20 9.07 -6.63
C ALA A 123 5.97 8.99 -7.96
N ASN A 124 6.88 8.01 -8.08
CA ASN A 124 7.62 7.75 -9.30
C ASN A 124 8.01 6.27 -9.41
N PHE A 125 8.44 5.87 -10.61
CA PHE A 125 8.77 4.48 -10.93
C PHE A 125 9.85 3.91 -10.00
N GLU A 126 11.00 4.60 -9.86
CA GLU A 126 12.13 4.12 -9.08
C GLU A 126 11.79 3.96 -7.60
N GLN A 127 11.07 4.93 -7.04
CA GLN A 127 10.59 4.85 -5.66
C GLN A 127 9.66 3.64 -5.47
N SER A 128 8.68 3.46 -6.35
CA SER A 128 7.75 2.33 -6.27
C SER A 128 8.44 0.97 -6.44
N LEU A 129 9.39 0.85 -7.36
CA LEU A 129 10.18 -0.36 -7.54
C LEU A 129 11.06 -0.63 -6.30
N SER A 130 11.69 0.41 -5.74
CA SER A 130 12.52 0.29 -4.54
C SER A 130 11.73 -0.19 -3.31
N VAL A 131 10.44 0.15 -3.21
CA VAL A 131 9.55 -0.33 -2.14
C VAL A 131 9.40 -1.85 -2.22
N LEU A 132 9.13 -2.38 -3.41
CA LEU A 132 8.97 -3.82 -3.64
C LEU A 132 10.29 -4.58 -3.42
N ILE A 133 11.40 -4.04 -3.92
CA ILE A 133 12.74 -4.60 -3.70
C ILE A 133 13.04 -4.65 -2.21
N HIS A 134 12.90 -3.53 -1.49
CA HIS A 134 13.22 -3.46 -0.06
C HIS A 134 12.32 -4.37 0.79
N ALA A 135 11.04 -4.53 0.43
CA ALA A 135 10.15 -5.48 1.07
C ALA A 135 10.65 -6.93 0.93
N LYS A 136 11.11 -7.29 -0.27
CA LYS A 136 11.67 -8.62 -0.57
C LYS A 136 13.04 -8.84 0.09
N GLU A 137 13.88 -7.83 0.15
CA GLU A 137 15.16 -7.86 0.88
C GLU A 137 14.93 -8.06 2.39
N THR A 138 13.91 -7.41 2.95
CA THR A 138 13.56 -7.52 4.38
C THR A 138 13.02 -8.90 4.72
N ASN A 139 12.22 -9.50 3.84
CA ASN A 139 11.74 -10.88 3.97
C ASN A 139 11.72 -11.59 2.61
N PRO A 140 12.75 -12.41 2.29
CA PRO A 140 12.85 -13.10 1.01
C PRO A 140 11.69 -14.06 0.70
N ASN A 141 11.00 -14.54 1.73
CA ASN A 141 9.85 -15.45 1.58
C ASN A 141 8.52 -14.72 1.38
N LEU A 142 8.47 -13.41 1.61
CA LEU A 142 7.25 -12.61 1.46
C LEU A 142 6.86 -12.52 -0.01
N ILE A 143 5.59 -12.75 -0.33
CA ILE A 143 5.07 -12.54 -1.67
C ILE A 143 4.98 -11.03 -1.90
N THR A 144 5.66 -10.53 -2.92
CA THR A 144 5.51 -9.16 -3.39
C THR A 144 4.62 -9.12 -4.62
N LYS A 145 3.78 -8.11 -4.72
CA LYS A 145 2.79 -7.96 -5.80
C LYS A 145 2.74 -6.51 -6.28
N THR A 146 2.54 -6.35 -7.58
CA THR A 146 2.27 -5.05 -8.19
C THR A 146 1.20 -5.18 -9.27
N SER A 147 0.76 -4.06 -9.82
CA SER A 147 -0.19 -4.01 -10.92
C SER A 147 0.04 -2.79 -11.82
N LEU A 148 -0.50 -2.88 -13.03
CA LEU A 148 -0.55 -1.83 -14.04
C LEU A 148 -1.99 -1.65 -14.51
N MET A 149 -2.44 -0.41 -14.63
CA MET A 149 -3.66 -0.04 -15.35
C MET A 149 -3.29 0.23 -16.80
N LEU A 150 -4.01 -0.39 -17.73
CA LEU A 150 -3.81 -0.20 -19.17
C LEU A 150 -4.82 0.79 -19.76
N GLY A 151 -4.48 1.38 -20.90
CA GLY A 151 -5.29 2.37 -21.60
C GLY A 151 -4.96 3.82 -21.23
N LEU A 152 -3.77 4.08 -20.65
CA LEU A 152 -3.29 5.41 -20.26
C LEU A 152 -2.39 6.06 -21.33
N GLY A 153 -2.11 5.34 -22.42
CA GLY A 153 -1.27 5.77 -23.53
C GLY A 153 0.06 5.01 -23.63
N GLU A 154 0.26 3.99 -22.80
CA GLU A 154 1.42 3.12 -22.81
C GLU A 154 1.48 2.24 -24.06
N THR A 155 2.70 1.91 -24.50
CA THR A 155 2.91 0.95 -25.58
C THR A 155 3.14 -0.46 -25.03
N ASN A 156 2.90 -1.48 -25.86
CA ASN A 156 3.20 -2.88 -25.51
C ASN A 156 4.68 -3.11 -25.16
N GLU A 157 5.60 -2.32 -25.71
CA GLU A 157 7.02 -2.39 -25.39
C GLU A 157 7.29 -1.86 -23.99
N GLN A 158 6.71 -0.71 -23.63
CA GLN A 158 6.84 -0.13 -22.29
C GLN A 158 6.22 -1.01 -21.19
N ILE A 159 5.10 -1.68 -21.50
CA ILE A 159 4.49 -2.68 -20.59
C ILE A 159 5.48 -3.82 -20.35
N ARG A 160 6.05 -4.39 -21.42
CA ARG A 160 7.02 -5.49 -21.32
C ARG A 160 8.27 -5.08 -20.55
N ASP A 161 8.80 -3.89 -20.81
CA ASP A 161 9.94 -3.34 -20.07
C ASP A 161 9.62 -3.26 -18.57
N THR A 162 8.46 -2.71 -18.21
CA THR A 162 8.00 -2.60 -16.83
C THR A 162 7.86 -3.96 -16.14
N MET A 163 7.35 -4.98 -16.84
CA MET A 163 7.21 -6.34 -16.31
C MET A 163 8.53 -7.09 -16.12
N SER A 164 9.61 -6.62 -16.77
CA SER A 164 10.93 -7.27 -16.75
C SER A 164 11.88 -6.74 -15.67
N GLN A 165 11.47 -5.67 -14.96
CA GLN A 165 12.23 -5.07 -13.87
C GLN A 165 12.23 -5.93 -12.61
#